data_AF-A0AAU9Z4B4-F1
#
_entry.id   AF-A0AAU9Z4B4-F1
#
_cell.length_a   1.000
_cell.length_b   1.000
_cell.length_c   1.000
_cell.angle_alpha   90.00
_cell.angle_beta   90.00
_cell.angle_gamma   90.00
#
_symmetry.space_group_name_H-M   'P 1'
#
loop_
_entity.id
_entity.type
_entity.pdbx_description
1 polymer ?
#
loop_
_entity_poly.entity_id
_entity_poly.type
_entity_poly.pdbx_seq_one_letter_code
_entity_poly.pdbx_strand_id
1 'polypeptide(L)'
;MEAGLLWFCNWSTLGVCAALKLPQIYAQLAARSARGISLPSLLLELVGFLIFFRYQCYYGNPLLTYLEYPILIVQDIILLLFVFHFNGNLRQALPYAVVYPSSI
;
A
#
# COMPACT_ATOMS: atom_id res chain seq x y z
N MET A 1 -19.99 -26.23 -1.38
CA MET A 1 -18.61 -26.31 -1.91
C MET A 1 -18.06 -24.91 -2.18
N GLU A 2 -18.83 -24.03 -2.82
CA GLU A 2 -18.51 -22.63 -3.14
C GLU A 2 -17.98 -21.80 -1.95
N ALA A 3 -18.67 -21.83 -0.80
CA ALA A 3 -18.31 -20.99 0.35
C ALA A 3 -16.93 -21.33 0.96
N GLY A 4 -16.53 -22.61 0.94
CA GLY A 4 -15.22 -23.04 1.45
C GLY A 4 -14.08 -22.58 0.54
N LEU A 5 -14.29 -22.61 -0.78
CA LEU A 5 -13.33 -22.13 -1.76
C LEU A 5 -13.15 -20.61 -1.65
N LEU A 6 -14.25 -19.85 -1.55
CA LEU A 6 -14.20 -18.40 -1.36
C LEU A 6 -13.44 -18.01 -0.09
N TRP A 7 -13.69 -18.74 1.01
CA TRP A 7 -12.99 -18.48 2.27
C TRP A 7 -11.49 -18.73 2.11
N PHE A 8 -11.11 -19.87 1.51
CA PHE A 8 -9.71 -20.20 1.23
C PHE A 8 -9.02 -19.11 0.37
N CYS A 9 -9.66 -18.67 -0.71
CA CYS A 9 -9.11 -17.63 -1.58
C CYS A 9 -8.92 -16.29 -0.87
N ASN A 10 -9.90 -15.83 -0.08
CA ASN A 10 -9.75 -14.56 0.63
C ASN A 10 -8.60 -14.61 1.64
N TRP A 11 -8.47 -15.70 2.40
CA TRP A 11 -7.39 -15.83 3.38
C TRP A 11 -6.01 -16.01 2.75
N SER A 12 -5.91 -16.73 1.64
CA SER A 12 -4.65 -16.85 0.92
C SER A 12 -4.24 -15.50 0.32
N THR A 13 -5.17 -14.74 -0.26
CA THR A 13 -4.89 -13.38 -0.74
C THR A 13 -4.41 -12.47 0.38
N LEU A 14 -5.10 -12.44 1.53
CA LEU A 14 -4.67 -11.65 2.68
C LEU A 14 -3.27 -12.02 3.16
N GLY A 15 -2.97 -13.32 3.23
CA GLY A 15 -1.64 -13.80 3.63
C GLY A 15 -0.54 -13.38 2.66
N VAL A 16 -0.79 -13.49 1.35
CA VAL A 16 0.19 -13.08 0.32
C VAL A 16 0.36 -11.56 0.32
N CYS A 17 -0.73 -10.79 0.35
CA CYS A 17 -0.69 -9.33 0.38
C CYS A 17 0.02 -8.77 1.62
N ALA A 18 -0.09 -9.44 2.77
CA ALA A 18 0.61 -9.06 3.99
C ALA A 18 2.14 -9.21 3.90
N ALA A 19 2.64 -10.10 3.04
CA ALA A 19 4.07 -10.34 2.86
C ALA A 19 4.67 -9.65 1.62
N LEU A 20 3.82 -9.17 0.71
CA LEU A 20 4.21 -8.79 -0.65
C LEU A 20 5.28 -7.68 -0.71
N LYS A 21 5.22 -6.68 0.17
CA LYS A 21 6.17 -5.55 0.16
C LYS A 21 7.38 -5.73 1.07
N LEU A 22 7.39 -6.78 1.90
CA LEU A 22 8.53 -7.11 2.77
C LEU A 22 9.88 -7.22 2.03
N PRO A 23 10.00 -7.89 0.86
CA PRO A 23 11.27 -7.95 0.15
C PRO A 23 11.72 -6.57 -0.35
N GLN A 24 10.79 -5.69 -0.74
CA GLN A 24 11.11 -4.33 -1.16
C GLN A 24 11.60 -3.47 0.02
N ILE A 25 10.97 -3.60 1.19
CA ILE A 25 11.40 -2.93 2.43
C ILE A 25 12.79 -3.42 2.83
N TYR A 26 13.01 -4.75 2.81
CA TYR A 26 14.30 -5.34 3.13
C TYR A 26 15.41 -4.86 2.17
N ALA A 27 15.14 -4.79 0.87
CA ALA A 27 16.09 -4.30 -0.12
C ALA A 27 16.53 -2.85 0.16
N GLN A 28 15.61 -1.97 0.54
CA GLN A 28 15.95 -0.58 0.93
C GLN A 28 16.80 -0.52 2.19
N LEU A 29 16.46 -1.32 3.20
CA LEU A 29 17.22 -1.40 4.45
C LEU A 29 18.64 -1.94 4.23
N ALA A 30 18.78 -3.00 3.42
CA ALA A 30 20.05 -3.61 3.08
C ALA A 30 20.94 -2.66 2.26
N ALA A 31 20.36 -1.94 1.29
CA ALA A 31 21.07 -0.97 0.47
C ALA A 31 21.35 0.36 1.19
N ARG A 32 20.69 0.62 2.34
CA ARG A 32 20.61 1.94 3.00
C ARG A 32 20.37 3.09 2.02
N SER A 33 19.54 2.84 1.01
CA SER A 33 19.31 3.78 -0.09
C SER A 33 17.95 3.54 -0.71
N ALA A 34 17.33 4.61 -1.23
CA ALA A 34 16.14 4.53 -2.06
C ALA A 34 16.47 4.31 -3.56
N ARG A 35 17.74 4.03 -3.90
CA ARG A 35 18.20 3.89 -5.28
C ARG A 35 17.52 2.69 -5.94
N GLY A 36 16.79 2.93 -7.03
CA GLY A 36 16.04 1.92 -7.78
C GLY A 36 14.53 1.91 -7.53
N ILE A 37 14.03 2.72 -6.60
CA ILE A 37 12.59 2.87 -6.37
C ILE A 37 12.10 4.19 -6.95
N SER A 38 11.10 4.10 -7.83
CA SER A 38 10.43 5.26 -8.41
C SER A 38 9.39 5.83 -7.46
N LEU A 39 9.66 7.02 -6.89
CA LEU A 39 8.71 7.76 -6.06
C LEU A 39 7.35 7.99 -6.74
N PRO A 40 7.26 8.48 -8.01
CA PRO A 40 5.95 8.68 -8.64
C PRO A 40 5.20 7.37 -8.86
N SER A 41 5.89 6.25 -9.08
CA SER A 41 5.24 4.93 -9.20
C SER A 41 4.65 4.48 -7.87
N LEU A 42 5.37 4.67 -6.76
CA LEU A 42 4.90 4.34 -5.42
C LEU A 42 3.70 5.20 -5.00
N LEU A 43 3.71 6.49 -5.35
CA LEU A 43 2.57 7.38 -5.14
C LEU A 43 1.35 6.98 -5.98
N LEU A 44 1.56 6.62 -7.25
CA LEU A 44 0.49 6.15 -8.12
C LEU A 44 -0.16 4.87 -7.58
N GLU A 45 0.65 3.95 -7.06
CA GLU A 45 0.19 2.71 -6.44
C GLU A 45 -0.66 3.00 -5.18
N LEU A 46 -0.16 3.84 -4.28
CA LEU A 46 -0.90 4.27 -3.08
C LEU A 46 -2.26 4.91 -3.43
N VAL A 47 -2.28 5.81 -4.43
CA VAL A 47 -3.53 6.44 -4.90
C VAL A 47 -4.47 5.40 -5.49
N GLY A 48 -3.96 4.45 -6.28
CA GLY A 48 -4.75 3.34 -6.80
C GLY A 48 -5.42 2.54 -5.68
N PHE A 49 -4.67 2.13 -4.67
CA PHE A 49 -5.23 1.38 -3.54
C PHE A 49 -6.26 2.17 -2.74
N LEU A 50 -6.04 3.47 -2.52
CA LEU A 50 -7.01 4.33 -1.83
C LEU A 50 -8.32 4.46 -2.61
N ILE A 51 -8.26 4.64 -3.93
CA ILE A 51 -9.45 4.70 -4.78
C ILE A 51 -10.21 3.38 -4.74
N PHE A 52 -9.51 2.25 -4.88
CA PHE A 52 -10.14 0.92 -4.81
C PHE A 52 -10.75 0.67 -3.43
N PHE A 53 -10.04 0.98 -2.35
CA PHE A 53 -10.56 0.85 -1.00
C PHE A 53 -11.85 1.66 -0.81
N ARG A 54 -11.85 2.94 -1.22
CA ARG A 54 -13.03 3.80 -1.15
C ARG A 54 -14.18 3.27 -2.00
N TYR A 55 -13.90 2.79 -3.20
CA TYR A 55 -14.88 2.16 -4.08
C TYR A 55 -15.57 0.99 -3.37
N GLN A 56 -14.79 0.09 -2.77
CA GLN A 56 -15.33 -1.08 -2.06
C GLN A 56 -16.16 -0.67 -0.84
N CYS A 57 -15.73 0.33 -0.08
CA CYS A 57 -16.50 0.89 1.03
C CYS A 57 -17.81 1.54 0.56
N TYR A 58 -17.79 2.29 -0.55
CA TYR A 58 -18.96 2.97 -1.10
C TYR A 58 -20.06 1.97 -1.49
N TYR A 59 -19.68 0.86 -2.12
CA TYR A 59 -20.63 -0.19 -2.51
C TYR A 59 -21.00 -1.14 -1.36
N GLY A 60 -20.47 -0.94 -0.15
CA GLY A 60 -20.81 -1.76 1.02
C GLY A 60 -20.43 -3.23 0.85
N ASN A 61 -19.36 -3.52 0.11
CA ASN A 61 -18.89 -4.88 -0.10
C ASN A 61 -18.49 -5.54 1.25
N PRO A 62 -18.48 -6.87 1.36
CA PRO A 62 -18.06 -7.54 2.59
C PRO A 62 -16.61 -7.21 2.94
N LEU A 63 -16.31 -6.89 4.21
CA LEU A 63 -14.97 -6.49 4.65
C LEU A 63 -13.85 -7.42 4.16
N LEU A 64 -14.07 -8.73 4.24
CA LEU A 64 -13.06 -9.73 3.88
C LEU A 64 -12.58 -9.62 2.43
N THR A 65 -13.39 -9.07 1.51
CA THR A 65 -13.05 -8.97 0.09
C THR A 65 -12.16 -7.79 -0.26
N TYR A 66 -11.95 -6.86 0.68
CA TYR A 66 -11.15 -5.66 0.43
C TYR A 66 -10.20 -5.31 1.59
N LEU A 67 -10.06 -6.20 2.58
CA LEU A 67 -9.07 -6.07 3.66
C LEU A 67 -7.61 -6.13 3.16
N GLU A 68 -7.38 -6.61 1.94
CA GLU A 68 -6.05 -6.56 1.30
C GLU A 68 -5.58 -5.12 1.03
N TYR A 69 -6.47 -4.21 0.63
CA TYR A 69 -6.11 -2.83 0.31
C TYR A 69 -5.56 -2.05 1.52
N PRO A 70 -6.18 -2.05 2.72
CA PRO A 70 -5.60 -1.37 3.88
C PRO A 70 -4.25 -1.99 4.29
N ILE A 71 -4.07 -3.32 4.15
CA ILE A 71 -2.79 -3.99 4.40
C ILE A 71 -1.71 -3.49 3.42
N LEU A 72 -2.04 -3.35 2.15
CA LEU A 72 -1.13 -2.83 1.12
C LEU A 72 -0.83 -1.34 1.32
N ILE A 73 -1.85 -0.52 1.63
CA ILE A 73 -1.71 0.92 1.93
C ILE A 73 -0.72 1.15 3.07
N VAL A 74 -0.83 0.38 4.17
CA VAL A 74 0.09 0.50 5.31
C VAL A 74 1.53 0.17 4.88
N GLN A 75 1.72 -0.87 4.08
CA GLN A 75 3.03 -1.24 3.57
C GLN A 75 3.62 -0.19 2.60
N ASP A 76 2.80 0.41 1.74
CA ASP A 76 3.20 1.51 0.85
C ASP A 76 3.65 2.74 1.62
N ILE A 77 2.90 3.11 2.66
CA ILE A 77 3.26 4.24 3.53
C ILE A 77 4.61 3.97 4.20
N ILE A 78 4.85 2.75 4.70
CA ILE A 78 6.14 2.36 5.29
C ILE A 78 7.27 2.49 4.26
N LEU A 79 7.09 2.00 3.04
CA LEU A 79 8.07 2.16 1.96
C LEU A 79 8.33 3.64 1.63
N LEU A 80 7.27 4.45 1.51
CA LEU A 80 7.36 5.89 1.26
C LEU A 80 8.20 6.58 2.35
N LEU A 81 7.97 6.25 3.63
CA LEU A 81 8.76 6.77 4.74
C LEU A 81 10.24 6.41 4.60
N PHE A 82 10.56 5.16 4.23
CA PHE A 82 11.95 4.77 3.96
C PHE A 82 12.56 5.49 2.76
N VAL A 83 11.80 5.65 1.67
CA VAL A 83 12.25 6.42 0.50
C VAL A 83 12.59 7.86 0.90
N PHE A 84 11.72 8.54 1.66
CA PHE A 84 11.98 9.89 2.12
C PHE A 84 13.16 9.97 3.09
N HIS A 85 13.31 9.00 3.98
CA HIS A 85 14.43 8.93 4.91
C HIS A 85 15.78 8.85 4.17
N PHE A 86 15.89 8.00 3.14
CA PHE A 86 17.14 7.81 2.41
C PHE A 86 17.40 8.85 1.31
N ASN A 87 16.36 9.47 0.75
CA ASN A 87 16.51 10.48 -0.32
C ASN A 87 16.79 11.90 0.23
N GLY A 88 16.71 12.11 1.56
CA GLY A 88 17.07 13.38 2.21
C GLY A 88 16.16 14.58 1.91
N ASN A 89 15.21 14.44 0.97
CA ASN A 89 14.29 15.48 0.54
C ASN A 89 12.91 15.34 1.22
N LEU A 90 12.85 15.64 2.52
CA LEU A 90 11.58 15.75 3.26
C LEU A 90 10.65 16.85 2.71
N ARG A 91 11.19 17.86 2.01
CA ARG A 91 10.46 19.04 1.54
C ARG A 91 9.48 18.76 0.39
N GLN A 92 9.58 17.64 -0.31
CA GLN A 92 8.63 17.21 -1.34
C GLN A 92 7.56 16.24 -0.82
N ALA A 93 7.67 15.74 0.42
CA ALA A 93 6.72 14.78 1.01
C ALA A 93 5.42 15.44 1.50
N LEU A 94 5.51 16.70 1.97
CA LEU A 94 4.44 17.43 2.64
C LEU A 94 3.22 17.78 1.77
N PRO A 95 3.35 18.30 0.53
CA PRO A 95 2.18 18.67 -0.25
C PRO A 95 1.39 17.46 -0.77
N TYR A 96 2.01 16.28 -0.96
CA TYR A 96 1.32 15.10 -1.51
C TYR A 96 0.66 14.23 -0.43
N ALA A 97 1.25 14.14 0.77
CA ALA A 97 0.67 13.38 1.89
C ALA A 97 -0.53 14.09 2.55
N VAL A 98 -0.57 15.43 2.50
CA VAL A 98 -1.59 16.24 3.20
C VAL A 98 -2.80 16.55 2.32
N VAL A 99 -2.62 16.78 1.01
CA VAL A 99 -3.69 17.30 0.14
C VAL A 99 -4.71 16.23 -0.26
N TYR A 100 -4.34 14.94 -0.32
CA TYR A 100 -5.26 13.89 -0.78
C TYR A 100 -6.27 13.38 0.26
N PRO A 101 -5.92 13.14 1.54
CA PRO A 101 -6.92 12.77 2.54
C PRO A 101 -7.81 13.94 2.97
N SER A 102 -7.43 15.19 2.71
CA SER A 102 -8.17 16.38 3.13
C SER A 102 -9.22 16.87 2.11
N SER A 103 -9.25 16.29 0.90
CA SER A 103 -10.16 16.68 -0.17
C SER A 103 -11.20 15.60 -0.54
N ILE A 104 -11.41 14.57 0.30
CA ILE A 104 -12.28 13.39 0.05
C ILE A 104 -13.25 13.07 1.20
#